data_AF-A0A948YUY9-F1
#
_entry.id   AF-A0A948YUY9-F1
#
_cell.length_a   1.000
_cell.length_b   1.000
_cell.length_c   1.000
_cell.angle_alpha   90.00
_cell.angle_beta   90.00
_cell.angle_gamma   90.00
#
_symmetry.space_group_name_H-M   'P 1'
#
loop_
_entity.id
_entity.type
_entity.pdbx_description
1 polymer ?
#
loop_
_entity_poly.entity_id
_entity_poly.type
_entity_poly.pdbx_seq_one_letter_code
_entity_poly.pdbx_strand_id
1 'polypeptide(L)'
;MEEKSARRKLSRLWQQFAVILVLVVVFLLVIREIRTKRSDQVYVTTSGRIDMCLFCHKEEKLDAAHDARVIGCASCHLGDAMAIDKEKAHAGMVINPGDLRVVEKTCGVEGCHPTDVQKVKNSLMATNRGIIGTLLFYWGESDSQDTDLTVEKLLAGNKNSLALDYYRKLCATCHLWKQKNDLPGAPDFFNEKGGGCTACHFVMPEGTERKGVTEFDDASKSEKSKVHPLMIKKVQDVNCIRCHNRSGRIGISYTGVFESEGYGTPYEKGGLTSKQLPGSRFYLEVAEDVHHKKGLACIDCHTRNEIMGDGVSYAHYEEQVEISCTMCHSANPGLTRKGKPVNNIAIKEGQWQLTSKISEKVHPLQLPKQGVCDFNGHKRVTCESCHSTWVPQCYGCHAKRDAGQTHLDKLTLKETPGMWEEGRSYIRYEKPMLAVWKDEVVIVTPGCQDIVSLVDEKGKVEGGFNRFTMAAINPHTTQSKGRSCAECHTSTKVVGLGEGTVTEQDGKWSFSPLDQGVDTFAGKTVGFDAFVTIDGKPLQHGSRADLRPFNGDELRKILRVGLCIECHTEYSDPAWRNYNAETKCPVQKFEDKGQK
;
A
#
# COMPACT_ATOMS: atom_id res chain seq x y z
N MET A 1 -32.97 79.05 38.05
CA MET A 1 -32.96 78.02 39.13
C MET A 1 -33.39 76.63 38.63
N GLU A 2 -34.15 76.54 37.53
CA GLU A 2 -34.63 75.25 36.97
C GLU A 2 -33.56 74.39 36.30
N GLU A 3 -32.53 74.98 35.67
CA GLU A 3 -31.50 74.21 34.95
C GLU A 3 -30.63 73.35 35.89
N LYS A 4 -30.36 73.82 37.12
CA LYS A 4 -29.65 73.06 38.16
C LYS A 4 -30.49 71.90 38.72
N SER A 5 -31.82 72.01 38.68
CA SER A 5 -32.75 70.96 39.14
C SER A 5 -32.87 69.83 38.11
N ALA A 6 -32.94 70.18 36.82
CA ALA A 6 -32.95 69.22 35.72
C ALA A 6 -31.64 68.41 35.66
N ARG A 7 -30.47 69.04 35.79
CA ARG A 7 -29.17 68.34 35.85
C ARG A 7 -29.06 67.41 37.07
N ARG A 8 -29.63 67.77 38.23
CA ARG A 8 -29.67 66.91 39.43
C ARG A 8 -30.61 65.70 39.26
N LYS A 9 -31.76 65.86 38.59
CA LYS A 9 -32.66 64.73 38.27
C LYS A 9 -32.03 63.79 37.24
N LEU A 10 -31.40 64.33 36.19
CA LEU A 10 -30.67 63.53 35.19
C LEU A 10 -29.51 62.75 35.83
N SER A 11 -28.76 63.40 36.74
CA SER A 11 -27.68 62.77 37.52
C SER A 11 -28.18 61.65 38.43
N ARG A 12 -29.32 61.83 39.11
CA ARG A 12 -29.94 60.77 39.94
C ARG A 12 -30.46 59.60 39.11
N LEU A 13 -31.06 59.86 37.95
CA LEU A 13 -31.49 58.80 37.02
C LEU A 13 -30.31 58.02 36.46
N TRP A 14 -29.20 58.69 36.11
CA TRP A 14 -27.95 58.04 35.70
C TRP A 14 -27.33 57.21 36.83
N GLN A 15 -27.36 57.71 38.07
CA GLN A 15 -26.92 56.96 39.25
C GLN A 15 -27.79 55.71 39.49
N GLN A 16 -29.11 55.82 39.35
CA GLN A 16 -30.03 54.68 39.47
C GLN A 16 -29.82 53.66 38.36
N PHE A 17 -29.63 54.10 37.11
CA PHE A 17 -29.32 53.22 35.99
C PHE A 17 -27.97 52.51 36.17
N ALA A 18 -26.94 53.22 36.64
CA ALA A 18 -25.65 52.64 36.95
C ALA A 18 -25.74 51.59 38.08
N VAL A 19 -26.53 51.85 39.12
CA VAL A 19 -26.76 50.88 40.21
C VAL A 19 -27.50 49.64 39.69
N ILE A 20 -28.55 49.81 38.87
CA ILE A 20 -29.27 48.68 38.26
C ILE A 20 -28.33 47.88 37.35
N LEU A 21 -27.51 48.53 36.54
CA LEU A 21 -26.52 47.88 35.67
C LEU A 21 -25.53 47.05 36.51
N VAL A 22 -25.01 47.61 37.60
CA VAL A 22 -24.12 46.89 38.51
C VAL A 22 -24.82 45.68 39.13
N LEU A 23 -26.07 45.83 39.59
CA LEU A 23 -26.85 44.72 40.15
C LEU A 23 -27.12 43.62 39.11
N VAL A 24 -27.42 43.99 37.87
CA VAL A 24 -27.59 43.03 36.76
C VAL A 24 -26.26 42.31 36.47
N VAL A 25 -25.14 43.02 36.43
CA VAL A 25 -23.82 42.41 36.23
C VAL A 25 -23.48 41.47 37.38
N VAL A 26 -23.70 41.87 38.63
CA VAL A 26 -23.49 41.02 39.82
C VAL A 26 -24.40 39.79 39.76
N PHE A 27 -25.67 39.95 39.41
CA PHE A 27 -26.60 38.83 39.26
C PHE A 27 -26.15 37.86 38.16
N LEU A 28 -25.68 38.36 37.01
CA LEU A 28 -25.12 37.54 35.94
C LEU A 28 -23.84 36.81 36.38
N LEU A 29 -22.97 37.46 37.16
CA LEU A 29 -21.77 36.83 37.73
C LEU A 29 -22.13 35.75 38.76
N VAL A 30 -23.13 35.97 39.60
CA VAL A 30 -23.62 34.97 40.56
C VAL A 30 -24.24 33.77 39.84
N ILE A 31 -25.09 34.00 38.82
CA ILE A 31 -25.63 32.91 37.99
C ILE A 31 -24.50 32.13 37.33
N ARG A 32 -23.49 32.83 36.78
CA ARG A 32 -22.34 32.20 36.14
C ARG A 32 -21.55 31.36 37.13
N GLU A 33 -21.29 31.88 38.32
CA GLU A 33 -20.54 31.17 39.36
C GLU A 33 -21.28 29.90 39.81
N ILE A 34 -22.58 30.00 40.09
CA ILE A 34 -23.42 28.86 40.50
C ILE A 34 -23.51 27.78 39.41
N ARG A 35 -23.53 28.18 38.13
CA ARG A 35 -23.58 27.24 37.00
C ARG A 35 -22.24 26.63 36.63
N THR A 36 -21.12 27.19 37.12
CA THR A 36 -19.78 26.68 36.79
C THR A 36 -19.50 25.44 37.63
N LYS A 37 -19.59 24.26 37.00
CA LYS A 37 -19.15 23.01 37.63
C LYS A 37 -17.63 22.99 37.75
N ARG A 38 -17.12 23.12 38.99
CA ARG A 38 -15.70 23.00 39.29
C ARG A 38 -15.38 21.58 39.73
N SER A 39 -14.14 21.16 39.55
CA SER A 39 -13.69 19.88 40.06
C SER A 39 -13.41 19.97 41.56
N ASP A 40 -13.72 18.91 42.28
CA ASP A 40 -13.40 18.78 43.72
C ASP A 40 -11.90 18.54 43.96
N GLN A 41 -11.15 18.22 42.89
CA GLN A 41 -9.70 17.97 42.94
C GLN A 41 -9.00 18.44 41.66
N VAL A 42 -7.71 18.72 41.75
CA VAL A 42 -6.86 18.94 40.58
C VAL A 42 -6.37 17.58 40.09
N TYR A 43 -6.65 17.25 38.84
CA TYR A 43 -6.16 16.02 38.24
C TYR A 43 -4.69 16.21 37.82
N VAL A 44 -3.82 15.40 38.42
CA VAL A 44 -2.39 15.39 38.14
C VAL A 44 -2.00 13.99 37.67
N THR A 45 -1.31 13.92 36.54
CA THR A 45 -0.81 12.67 35.99
C THR A 45 0.32 12.11 36.86
N THR A 46 0.65 10.83 36.71
CA THR A 46 1.82 10.23 37.38
C THR A 46 3.14 10.90 37.00
N SER A 47 3.19 11.52 35.82
CA SER A 47 4.32 12.34 35.36
C SER A 47 4.36 13.76 35.96
N GLY A 48 3.44 14.09 36.86
CA GLY A 48 3.39 15.38 37.58
C GLY A 48 2.77 16.53 36.78
N ARG A 49 2.06 16.24 35.68
CA ARG A 49 1.41 17.25 34.83
C ARG A 49 -0.06 17.42 35.23
N ILE A 50 -0.55 18.65 35.27
CA ILE A 50 -1.97 18.92 35.45
C ILE A 50 -2.70 18.57 34.15
N ASP A 51 -3.75 17.76 34.25
CA ASP A 51 -4.62 17.44 33.12
C ASP A 51 -6.09 17.37 33.53
N MET A 52 -6.76 18.50 33.41
CA MET A 52 -8.17 18.68 33.75
C MET A 52 -9.11 18.07 32.71
N CYS A 53 -8.63 17.48 31.61
CA CYS A 53 -9.50 16.74 30.69
C CYS A 53 -10.19 15.58 31.41
N LEU A 54 -9.48 14.92 32.34
CA LEU A 54 -9.98 13.82 33.17
C LEU A 54 -11.14 14.22 34.11
N PHE A 55 -11.38 15.52 34.30
CA PHE A 55 -12.55 15.99 35.04
C PHE A 55 -13.85 15.71 34.28
N CYS A 56 -13.84 15.87 32.95
CA CYS A 56 -15.01 15.63 32.10
C CYS A 56 -14.95 14.26 31.41
N HIS A 57 -13.76 13.83 31.02
CA HIS A 57 -13.48 12.59 30.29
C HIS A 57 -12.98 11.50 31.25
N LYS A 58 -13.91 10.79 31.88
CA LYS A 58 -13.63 9.78 32.93
C LYS A 58 -13.73 8.33 32.45
N GLU A 59 -14.35 8.10 31.31
CA GLU A 59 -14.74 6.76 30.84
C GLU A 59 -13.84 6.26 29.69
N GLU A 60 -13.00 7.14 29.17
CA GLU A 60 -12.03 6.89 28.13
C GLU A 60 -10.98 5.89 28.63
N LYS A 61 -10.90 4.75 27.95
CA LYS A 61 -9.93 3.69 28.23
C LYS A 61 -8.88 3.67 27.13
N LEU A 62 -7.62 3.83 27.54
CA LEU A 62 -6.46 3.74 26.65
C LEU A 62 -5.71 2.44 26.92
N ASP A 63 -4.75 2.13 26.05
CA ASP A 63 -3.84 1.02 26.31
C ASP A 63 -2.88 1.36 27.47
N ALA A 64 -2.35 0.33 28.12
CA ALA A 64 -1.53 0.48 29.31
C ALA A 64 -0.27 1.36 29.11
N ALA A 65 0.30 1.39 27.89
CA ALA A 65 1.48 2.20 27.61
C ALA A 65 1.15 3.69 27.44
N HIS A 66 -0.11 4.02 27.15
CA HIS A 66 -0.58 5.39 26.93
C HIS A 66 -1.70 5.80 27.89
N ASP A 67 -1.79 5.18 29.07
CA ASP A 67 -2.85 5.46 30.04
C ASP A 67 -2.93 6.96 30.36
N ALA A 68 -4.14 7.52 30.30
CA ALA A 68 -4.39 8.95 30.48
C ALA A 68 -4.00 9.42 31.89
N ARG A 69 -3.99 8.55 32.89
CA ARG A 69 -3.54 8.87 34.25
C ARG A 69 -2.02 9.02 34.34
N VAL A 70 -1.28 8.43 33.40
CA VAL A 70 0.18 8.48 33.35
C VAL A 70 0.66 9.63 32.48
N ILE A 71 0.12 9.74 31.26
CA ILE A 71 0.62 10.67 30.23
C ILE A 71 -0.24 11.94 30.12
N GLY A 72 -1.53 11.85 30.43
CA GLY A 72 -2.50 12.92 30.19
C GLY A 72 -3.05 12.93 28.75
N CYS A 73 -4.29 13.37 28.60
CA CYS A 73 -4.96 13.59 27.32
C CYS A 73 -4.27 14.70 26.52
N ALA A 74 -3.90 15.81 27.17
CA ALA A 74 -3.35 16.99 26.51
C ALA A 74 -1.95 16.76 25.92
N SER A 75 -1.19 15.79 26.45
CA SER A 75 0.09 15.39 25.86
C SER A 75 -0.06 14.81 24.45
N CYS A 76 -1.19 14.18 24.15
CA CYS A 76 -1.51 13.66 22.82
C CYS A 76 -2.33 14.66 22.02
N HIS A 77 -3.43 15.13 22.60
CA HIS A 77 -4.43 15.93 21.90
C HIS A 77 -4.15 17.43 21.94
N LEU A 78 -3.09 17.90 22.62
CA LEU A 78 -2.86 19.33 22.87
C LEU A 78 -4.05 19.94 23.63
N GLY A 79 -4.29 21.24 23.44
CA GLY A 79 -5.31 21.98 24.20
C GLY A 79 -4.80 22.56 25.51
N ASP A 80 -5.69 23.22 26.25
CA ASP A 80 -5.40 23.79 27.56
C ASP A 80 -5.75 22.79 28.67
N ALA A 81 -4.74 22.06 29.14
CA ALA A 81 -4.86 21.06 30.19
C ALA A 81 -5.27 21.61 31.55
N MET A 82 -5.24 22.93 31.77
CA MET A 82 -5.62 23.58 33.03
C MET A 82 -7.03 24.15 32.99
N ALA A 83 -7.62 24.29 31.80
CA ALA A 83 -8.97 24.79 31.65
C ALA A 83 -10.03 23.72 31.95
N ILE A 84 -11.05 24.11 32.72
CA ILE A 84 -12.26 23.30 32.96
C ILE A 84 -13.44 23.72 32.08
N ASP A 85 -13.29 24.85 31.39
CA ASP A 85 -14.28 25.32 30.42
C ASP A 85 -14.06 24.60 29.09
N LYS A 86 -15.16 24.09 28.51
CA LYS A 86 -15.10 23.26 27.30
C LYS A 86 -14.43 23.97 26.12
N GLU A 87 -14.74 25.24 25.89
CA GLU A 87 -14.21 25.95 24.71
C GLU A 87 -12.73 26.26 24.91
N LYS A 88 -12.35 26.67 26.13
CA LYS A 88 -10.95 26.94 26.47
C LYS A 88 -10.09 25.68 26.46
N ALA A 89 -10.57 24.59 27.07
CA ALA A 89 -9.83 23.33 27.14
C ALA A 89 -9.54 22.75 25.76
N HIS A 90 -10.52 22.80 24.86
CA HIS A 90 -10.37 22.29 23.49
C HIS A 90 -9.70 23.28 22.52
N ALA A 91 -9.39 24.51 22.94
CA ALA A 91 -8.74 25.49 22.08
C ALA A 91 -7.35 25.00 21.66
N GLY A 92 -7.13 24.83 20.36
CA GLY A 92 -5.87 24.31 19.81
C GLY A 92 -5.69 22.80 19.92
N MET A 93 -6.75 22.05 20.29
CA MET A 93 -6.72 20.59 20.33
C MET A 93 -6.59 19.98 18.93
N VAL A 94 -5.85 18.89 18.83
CA VAL A 94 -5.73 18.05 17.64
C VAL A 94 -6.44 16.72 17.87
N ILE A 95 -7.31 16.33 16.94
CA ILE A 95 -8.08 15.08 17.05
C ILE A 95 -7.20 13.86 16.77
N ASN A 96 -6.32 13.95 15.76
CA ASN A 96 -5.38 12.89 15.43
C ASN A 96 -3.95 13.28 15.85
N PRO A 97 -3.44 12.76 16.98
CA PRO A 97 -2.09 13.08 17.44
C PRO A 97 -0.99 12.51 16.51
N GLY A 98 -1.27 11.46 15.75
CA GLY A 98 -0.28 10.82 14.89
C GLY A 98 -0.07 11.51 13.53
N ASP A 99 -0.82 12.57 13.24
CA ASP A 99 -0.76 13.24 11.95
C ASP A 99 0.61 13.90 11.72
N LEU A 100 1.25 13.62 10.57
CA LEU A 100 2.63 14.04 10.28
C LEU A 100 2.85 15.57 10.33
N ARG A 101 1.78 16.36 10.24
CA ARG A 101 1.84 17.84 10.32
C ARG A 101 1.93 18.36 11.75
N VAL A 102 1.55 17.57 12.75
CA VAL A 102 1.56 17.95 14.17
C VAL A 102 2.35 16.99 15.05
N VAL A 103 2.76 15.84 14.51
CA VAL A 103 3.38 14.73 15.27
C VAL A 103 4.60 15.13 16.09
N GLU A 104 5.35 16.16 15.65
CA GLU A 104 6.50 16.71 16.38
C GLU A 104 6.12 17.32 17.74
N LYS A 105 4.85 17.74 17.90
CA LYS A 105 4.31 18.30 19.15
C LYS A 105 3.60 17.26 20.01
N THR A 106 3.45 16.03 19.52
CA THR A 106 2.67 14.96 20.16
C THR A 106 3.55 13.72 20.36
N CYS A 107 3.55 12.75 19.44
CA CYS A 107 4.34 11.52 19.56
C CYS A 107 5.85 11.78 19.51
N GLY A 108 6.29 12.84 18.85
CA GLY A 108 7.68 13.19 18.61
C GLY A 108 8.36 14.00 19.71
N VAL A 109 7.67 14.29 20.81
CA VAL A 109 8.27 15.06 21.92
C VAL A 109 9.30 14.24 22.69
N GLU A 110 10.16 14.93 23.42
CA GLU A 110 11.13 14.30 24.30
C GLU A 110 10.42 13.42 25.36
N GLY A 111 10.99 12.23 25.61
CA GLY A 111 10.37 11.21 26.47
C GLY A 111 9.35 10.30 25.77
N CYS A 112 9.04 10.54 24.49
CA CYS A 112 8.14 9.69 23.69
C CYS A 112 8.89 8.99 22.53
N HIS A 113 8.61 9.37 21.28
CA HIS A 113 9.19 8.76 20.07
C HIS A 113 9.91 9.80 19.16
N PRO A 114 10.83 10.62 19.70
CA PRO A 114 11.44 11.71 18.95
C PRO A 114 12.28 11.24 17.76
N THR A 115 12.86 10.04 17.84
CA THR A 115 13.74 9.50 16.78
C THR A 115 12.97 8.89 15.60
N ASP A 116 11.66 8.68 15.74
CA ASP A 116 10.86 7.99 14.73
C ASP A 116 10.17 8.93 13.75
N VAL A 117 9.88 10.17 14.16
CA VAL A 117 9.17 11.13 13.33
C VAL A 117 9.88 11.35 11.99
N GLN A 118 11.18 11.63 12.03
CA GLN A 118 11.95 11.88 10.81
C GLN A 118 12.13 10.61 9.97
N LYS A 119 12.26 9.44 10.61
CA LYS A 119 12.30 8.16 9.88
C LYS A 119 11.03 7.95 9.07
N VAL A 120 9.86 8.14 9.71
CA VAL A 120 8.56 7.97 9.06
C VAL A 120 8.38 8.99 7.94
N LYS A 121 8.69 10.28 8.18
CA LYS A 121 8.61 11.33 7.14
C LYS A 121 9.50 11.03 5.92
N ASN A 122 10.65 10.39 6.13
CA ASN A 122 11.58 10.01 5.05
C ASN A 122 11.22 8.71 4.33
N SER A 123 10.34 7.88 4.91
CA SER A 123 9.91 6.61 4.32
C SER A 123 9.17 6.79 2.99
N LEU A 124 9.23 5.79 2.11
CA LEU A 124 8.50 5.80 0.84
C LEU A 124 6.97 5.88 0.99
N MET A 125 6.39 5.39 2.09
CA MET A 125 4.94 5.53 2.34
C MET A 125 4.52 6.97 2.68
N ALA A 126 5.41 7.76 3.29
CA ALA A 126 5.17 9.18 3.54
C ALA A 126 5.49 10.01 2.30
N THR A 127 6.62 9.73 1.64
CA THR A 127 7.08 10.58 0.54
C THR A 127 6.39 10.27 -0.80
N ASN A 128 6.00 9.02 -1.04
CA ASN A 128 5.56 8.47 -2.34
C ASN A 128 6.49 8.77 -3.52
N ARG A 129 7.78 9.03 -3.26
CA ARG A 129 8.77 9.35 -4.31
C ARG A 129 8.81 8.31 -5.41
N GLY A 130 8.80 7.02 -5.05
CA GLY A 130 8.79 5.94 -6.03
C GLY A 130 7.58 5.94 -6.96
N ILE A 131 6.38 6.30 -6.47
CA ILE A 131 5.17 6.41 -7.30
C ILE A 131 5.23 7.65 -8.17
N ILE A 132 5.52 8.81 -7.57
CA ILE A 132 5.54 10.10 -8.27
C ILE A 132 6.61 10.12 -9.36
N GLY A 133 7.84 9.71 -9.03
CA GLY A 133 8.96 9.69 -9.96
C GLY A 133 8.74 8.69 -11.10
N THR A 134 8.24 7.49 -10.80
CA THR A 134 7.91 6.49 -11.83
C THR A 134 6.83 7.00 -12.78
N LEU A 135 5.76 7.61 -12.26
CA LEU A 135 4.67 8.13 -13.08
C LEU A 135 5.13 9.29 -13.99
N LEU A 136 5.90 10.24 -13.44
CA LEU A 136 6.49 11.34 -14.21
C LEU A 136 7.37 10.80 -15.35
N PHE A 137 8.21 9.80 -15.06
CA PHE A 137 9.07 9.18 -16.05
C PHE A 137 8.27 8.44 -17.14
N TYR A 138 7.30 7.62 -16.74
CA TYR A 138 6.49 6.84 -17.67
C TYR A 138 5.67 7.71 -18.61
N TRP A 139 5.18 8.85 -18.13
CA TRP A 139 4.39 9.77 -18.93
C TRP A 139 5.24 10.82 -19.66
N GLY A 140 6.57 10.66 -19.66
CA GLY A 140 7.49 11.50 -20.41
C GLY A 140 7.67 12.92 -19.85
N GLU A 141 7.28 13.14 -18.59
CA GLU A 141 7.43 14.43 -17.90
C GLU A 141 8.76 14.53 -17.13
N SER A 142 9.54 13.44 -17.06
CA SER A 142 10.87 13.36 -16.45
C SER A 142 11.74 12.37 -17.22
N ASP A 143 13.04 12.64 -17.32
CA ASP A 143 14.02 11.72 -17.90
C ASP A 143 14.53 10.67 -16.89
N SER A 144 14.12 10.77 -15.62
CA SER A 144 14.49 9.85 -14.55
C SER A 144 13.29 9.46 -13.68
N GLN A 145 13.32 8.22 -13.17
CA GLN A 145 12.40 7.75 -12.13
C GLN A 145 12.75 8.29 -10.74
N ASP A 146 13.93 8.89 -10.59
CA ASP A 146 14.30 9.60 -9.37
C ASP A 146 13.64 10.96 -9.31
N THR A 147 13.12 11.31 -8.15
CA THR A 147 12.52 12.61 -7.93
C THR A 147 12.75 13.10 -6.51
N ASP A 148 12.92 14.41 -6.37
CA ASP A 148 12.90 15.09 -5.08
C ASP A 148 11.49 15.51 -4.66
N LEU A 149 10.49 15.31 -5.52
CA LEU A 149 9.10 15.60 -5.18
C LEU A 149 8.58 14.58 -4.18
N THR A 150 8.01 15.08 -3.09
CA THR A 150 7.34 14.29 -2.07
C THR A 150 5.90 14.77 -1.93
N VAL A 151 5.05 13.96 -1.31
CA VAL A 151 3.68 14.40 -0.96
C VAL A 151 3.68 15.67 -0.13
N GLU A 152 4.59 15.79 0.83
CA GLU A 152 4.74 17.00 1.65
C GLU A 152 5.03 18.24 0.77
N LYS A 153 5.96 18.13 -0.19
CA LYS A 153 6.24 19.22 -1.13
C LYS A 153 5.05 19.54 -2.04
N LEU A 154 4.29 18.52 -2.47
CA LEU A 154 3.08 18.71 -3.27
C LEU A 154 1.92 19.35 -2.49
N LEU A 155 1.86 19.11 -1.17
CA LEU A 155 0.91 19.77 -0.26
C LEU A 155 1.28 21.24 -0.01
N ALA A 156 2.58 21.53 0.12
CA ALA A 156 3.07 22.89 0.38
C ALA A 156 3.13 23.77 -0.88
N GLY A 157 3.30 23.15 -2.06
CA GLY A 157 3.44 23.84 -3.34
C GLY A 157 2.19 23.81 -4.22
N ASN A 158 2.30 24.43 -5.40
CA ASN A 158 1.28 24.45 -6.44
C ASN A 158 1.71 23.70 -7.71
N LYS A 159 2.79 22.90 -7.65
CA LYS A 159 3.30 22.15 -8.80
C LYS A 159 2.24 21.16 -9.28
N ASN A 160 1.89 21.26 -10.55
CA ASN A 160 0.95 20.35 -11.20
C ASN A 160 1.39 20.07 -12.64
N SER A 161 0.97 18.93 -13.15
CA SER A 161 1.22 18.43 -14.51
C SER A 161 0.18 17.33 -14.81
N LEU A 162 0.19 16.70 -15.98
CA LEU A 162 -0.79 15.66 -16.30
C LEU A 162 -0.62 14.45 -15.37
N ALA A 163 0.62 13.99 -15.18
CA ALA A 163 0.96 12.91 -14.24
C ALA A 163 0.66 13.28 -12.79
N LEU A 164 1.01 14.49 -12.34
CA LEU A 164 0.73 14.91 -10.97
C LEU A 164 -0.78 15.06 -10.72
N ASP A 165 -1.54 15.57 -11.69
CA ASP A 165 -3.00 15.69 -11.62
C ASP A 165 -3.66 14.30 -11.47
N TYR A 166 -3.21 13.33 -12.27
CA TYR A 166 -3.61 11.92 -12.16
C TYR A 166 -3.29 11.35 -10.78
N TYR A 167 -2.06 11.52 -10.28
CA TYR A 167 -1.67 11.08 -8.94
C TYR A 167 -2.54 11.71 -7.84
N ARG A 168 -2.74 13.04 -7.91
CA ARG A 168 -3.51 13.82 -6.93
C ARG A 168 -4.97 13.37 -6.85
N LYS A 169 -5.57 12.98 -7.96
CA LYS A 169 -6.99 12.61 -8.04
C LYS A 169 -7.26 11.12 -7.90
N LEU A 170 -6.35 10.24 -8.29
CA LEU A 170 -6.60 8.80 -8.27
C LEU A 170 -5.79 8.04 -7.20
N CYS A 171 -4.56 8.45 -6.94
CA CYS A 171 -3.62 7.70 -6.10
C CYS A 171 -3.48 8.24 -4.67
N ALA A 172 -3.68 9.55 -4.47
CA ALA A 172 -3.37 10.24 -3.22
C ALA A 172 -4.20 9.82 -1.99
N THR A 173 -5.18 8.91 -2.10
CA THR A 173 -5.83 8.33 -0.92
C THR A 173 -4.96 7.32 -0.14
N CYS A 174 -3.78 6.96 -0.63
CA CYS A 174 -2.96 5.88 -0.09
C CYS A 174 -1.66 6.32 0.63
N HIS A 175 -1.42 7.62 0.82
CA HIS A 175 -0.20 8.11 1.49
C HIS A 175 -0.42 8.44 2.97
N LEU A 176 0.67 8.50 3.75
CA LEU A 176 0.60 8.75 5.20
C LEU A 176 0.15 10.17 5.58
N TRP A 177 0.43 11.18 4.73
CA TRP A 177 -0.03 12.57 4.94
C TRP A 177 -1.54 12.78 4.79
N LYS A 178 -2.30 11.78 4.31
CA LYS A 178 -3.75 11.92 4.12
C LYS A 178 -4.35 12.09 5.51
N GLN A 179 -5.23 13.07 5.69
CA GLN A 179 -5.87 13.23 6.97
C GLN A 179 -6.88 12.10 7.17
N LYS A 180 -7.05 11.63 8.41
CA LYS A 180 -8.20 10.75 8.70
C LYS A 180 -9.48 11.58 8.70
N ASN A 181 -10.56 10.99 8.20
CA ASN A 181 -11.92 11.52 8.20
C ASN A 181 -12.10 12.84 7.44
N ASP A 182 -11.34 13.03 6.36
CA ASP A 182 -11.29 14.24 5.55
C ASP A 182 -12.09 14.18 4.25
N LEU A 183 -12.76 13.06 3.98
CA LEU A 183 -13.62 12.85 2.82
C LEU A 183 -15.09 12.74 3.28
N PRO A 184 -15.77 13.87 3.53
CA PRO A 184 -17.16 13.84 3.98
C PRO A 184 -18.05 13.14 2.94
N GLY A 185 -18.87 12.19 3.40
CA GLY A 185 -19.76 11.41 2.54
C GLY A 185 -19.12 10.18 1.87
N ALA A 186 -17.80 10.03 1.94
CA ALA A 186 -17.15 8.79 1.51
C ALA A 186 -17.39 7.66 2.54
N PRO A 187 -17.41 6.38 2.11
CA PRO A 187 -17.47 5.25 3.02
C PRO A 187 -16.36 5.28 4.08
N ASP A 188 -16.67 4.81 5.29
CA ASP A 188 -15.75 4.81 6.44
C ASP A 188 -14.39 4.21 6.09
N PHE A 189 -14.37 3.15 5.28
CA PHE A 189 -13.15 2.50 4.82
C PHE A 189 -12.12 3.48 4.22
N PHE A 190 -12.57 4.47 3.44
CA PHE A 190 -11.69 5.47 2.81
C PHE A 190 -11.34 6.61 3.78
N ASN A 191 -12.26 6.97 4.66
CA ASN A 191 -12.05 7.99 5.69
C ASN A 191 -11.03 7.57 6.75
N GLU A 192 -10.98 6.28 7.07
CA GLU A 192 -10.07 5.72 8.06
C GLU A 192 -8.60 5.58 7.57
N LYS A 193 -8.32 5.86 6.29
CA LYS A 193 -6.96 5.83 5.71
C LYS A 193 -6.12 7.05 6.12
N GLY A 194 -4.80 6.87 6.11
CA GLY A 194 -3.84 7.93 6.41
C GLY A 194 -3.72 8.22 7.91
N GLY A 195 -3.30 9.44 8.26
CA GLY A 195 -3.19 9.92 9.62
C GLY A 195 -1.79 9.78 10.24
N GLY A 196 -0.75 9.62 9.43
CA GLY A 196 0.62 9.45 9.91
C GLY A 196 0.79 8.19 10.76
N CYS A 197 1.23 8.34 12.02
CA CYS A 197 1.47 7.21 12.92
C CYS A 197 0.20 6.37 13.18
N THR A 198 -0.98 7.03 13.23
CA THR A 198 -2.26 6.34 13.42
C THR A 198 -2.77 5.68 12.13
N ALA A 199 -2.03 5.73 11.00
CA ALA A 199 -2.34 4.85 9.88
C ALA A 199 -2.19 3.37 10.26
N CYS A 200 -1.20 3.07 11.11
CA CYS A 200 -0.81 1.70 11.49
C CYS A 200 -1.01 1.40 12.98
N HIS A 201 -0.76 2.37 13.86
CA HIS A 201 -0.62 2.13 15.30
C HIS A 201 -1.92 2.25 16.10
N PHE A 202 -3.10 2.06 15.50
CA PHE A 202 -4.33 2.02 16.29
C PHE A 202 -5.29 0.89 15.90
N VAL A 203 -6.11 0.51 16.87
CA VAL A 203 -7.29 -0.37 16.71
C VAL A 203 -8.45 0.20 17.52
N MET A 204 -9.66 -0.23 17.20
CA MET A 204 -10.82 0.08 18.03
C MET A 204 -10.93 -0.95 19.15
N PRO A 205 -11.45 -0.59 20.34
CA PRO A 205 -11.72 -1.55 21.40
C PRO A 205 -12.65 -2.69 20.96
N GLU A 206 -12.60 -3.78 21.70
CA GLU A 206 -13.43 -4.98 21.48
C GLU A 206 -14.92 -4.62 21.41
N GLY A 207 -15.62 -5.19 20.42
CA GLY A 207 -17.03 -4.90 20.12
C GLY A 207 -17.25 -3.65 19.28
N THR A 208 -16.19 -2.90 18.92
CA THR A 208 -16.25 -1.71 18.06
C THR A 208 -15.27 -1.76 16.89
N GLU A 209 -14.85 -2.96 16.51
CA GLU A 209 -13.79 -3.21 15.54
C GLU A 209 -14.05 -2.52 14.19
N ARG A 210 -12.96 -2.13 13.53
CA ARG A 210 -13.01 -1.64 12.15
C ARG A 210 -13.13 -2.82 11.22
N LYS A 211 -14.13 -2.78 10.35
CA LYS A 211 -14.36 -3.79 9.32
C LYS A 211 -13.13 -3.93 8.42
N GLY A 212 -12.81 -5.18 8.08
CA GLY A 212 -11.78 -5.52 7.11
C GLY A 212 -12.14 -5.13 5.67
N VAL A 213 -11.22 -5.36 4.73
CA VAL A 213 -11.47 -5.05 3.31
C VAL A 213 -12.55 -5.94 2.68
N THR A 214 -12.71 -7.17 3.16
CA THR A 214 -13.73 -8.15 2.71
C THR A 214 -15.04 -8.06 3.51
N GLU A 215 -15.07 -7.26 4.58
CA GLU A 215 -16.25 -7.05 5.44
C GLU A 215 -16.86 -5.67 5.19
N PHE A 216 -16.54 -5.06 4.05
CA PHE A 216 -16.90 -3.69 3.71
C PHE A 216 -18.41 -3.48 3.67
N ASP A 217 -18.86 -2.30 4.14
CA ASP A 217 -20.19 -1.77 3.93
C ASP A 217 -20.13 -0.36 3.34
N ASP A 218 -21.11 -0.02 2.50
CA ASP A 218 -21.28 1.33 1.94
C ASP A 218 -21.79 2.36 2.98
N ALA A 219 -21.87 1.96 4.24
CA ALA A 219 -22.32 2.84 5.31
C ALA A 219 -21.30 3.97 5.52
N SER A 220 -21.72 5.20 5.20
CA SER A 220 -20.94 6.42 5.41
C SER A 220 -20.98 6.91 6.86
N LYS A 221 -21.93 6.40 7.67
CA LYS A 221 -22.13 6.72 9.09
C LYS A 221 -22.95 5.62 9.77
N SER A 222 -22.31 4.75 10.55
CA SER A 222 -23.01 4.20 11.71
C SER A 222 -22.99 5.25 12.82
N GLU A 223 -24.11 5.48 13.51
CA GLU A 223 -24.14 6.15 14.83
C GLU A 223 -23.36 5.30 15.84
N LYS A 224 -22.05 5.16 15.65
CA LYS A 224 -21.19 4.50 16.61
C LYS A 224 -20.96 5.47 17.75
N SER A 225 -21.14 4.94 18.96
CA SER A 225 -20.57 5.49 20.17
C SER A 225 -19.16 6.01 19.88
N LYS A 226 -18.86 7.24 20.31
CA LYS A 226 -17.55 7.87 20.14
C LYS A 226 -16.54 7.20 21.09
N VAL A 227 -16.16 5.99 20.75
CA VAL A 227 -15.21 5.19 21.51
C VAL A 227 -13.80 5.60 21.12
N HIS A 228 -12.95 5.84 22.12
CA HIS A 228 -11.56 6.19 21.89
C HIS A 228 -10.77 5.00 21.33
N PRO A 229 -9.96 5.16 20.28
CA PRO A 229 -9.09 4.11 19.77
C PRO A 229 -7.97 3.74 20.74
N LEU A 230 -7.45 2.52 20.64
CA LEU A 230 -6.28 2.05 21.39
C LEU A 230 -5.03 2.18 20.55
N MET A 231 -3.92 2.63 21.15
CA MET A 231 -2.63 2.67 20.47
C MET A 231 -1.91 1.33 20.63
N ILE A 232 -1.34 0.81 19.54
CA ILE A 232 -0.78 -0.54 19.51
C ILE A 232 0.65 -0.56 18.98
N LYS A 233 1.47 -1.38 19.63
CA LYS A 233 2.80 -1.74 19.13
C LYS A 233 2.75 -2.88 18.11
N LYS A 234 1.86 -3.87 18.32
CA LYS A 234 1.68 -5.07 17.48
C LYS A 234 0.65 -4.78 16.37
N VAL A 235 1.09 -4.18 15.27
CA VAL A 235 0.23 -3.77 14.14
C VAL A 235 -0.43 -4.99 13.49
N GLN A 236 -1.76 -4.94 13.34
CA GLN A 236 -2.58 -6.00 12.73
C GLN A 236 -2.62 -5.86 11.20
N ASP A 237 -2.77 -6.97 10.48
CA ASP A 237 -2.78 -7.01 9.01
C ASP A 237 -3.85 -6.14 8.37
N VAL A 238 -5.02 -6.02 9.02
CA VAL A 238 -6.11 -5.15 8.55
C VAL A 238 -5.68 -3.69 8.36
N ASN A 239 -4.69 -3.22 9.13
CA ASN A 239 -4.15 -1.85 8.97
C ASN A 239 -3.30 -1.73 7.71
N CYS A 240 -2.53 -2.76 7.37
CA CYS A 240 -1.73 -2.83 6.15
C CYS A 240 -2.63 -2.96 4.91
N ILE A 241 -3.56 -3.93 4.94
CA ILE A 241 -4.44 -4.29 3.82
C ILE A 241 -5.34 -3.12 3.41
N ARG A 242 -5.69 -2.21 4.34
CA ARG A 242 -6.50 -1.02 4.05
C ARG A 242 -5.92 -0.14 2.93
N CYS A 243 -4.59 -0.08 2.81
CA CYS A 243 -3.91 0.57 1.69
C CYS A 243 -3.44 -0.45 0.63
N HIS A 244 -2.92 -1.60 1.06
CA HIS A 244 -2.32 -2.62 0.17
C HIS A 244 -3.33 -3.58 -0.51
N ASN A 245 -4.58 -3.15 -0.73
CA ASN A 245 -5.63 -3.96 -1.41
C ASN A 245 -5.89 -3.58 -2.88
N ARG A 246 -5.26 -2.52 -3.40
CA ARG A 246 -5.48 -2.04 -4.78
C ARG A 246 -4.19 -1.99 -5.60
N SER A 247 -3.18 -1.26 -5.12
CA SER A 247 -1.87 -1.23 -5.77
C SER A 247 -1.13 -2.55 -5.52
N GLY A 248 -0.74 -3.25 -6.58
CA GLY A 248 -0.17 -4.61 -6.54
C GLY A 248 -1.07 -5.72 -5.98
N ARG A 249 -2.15 -5.36 -5.28
CA ARG A 249 -3.11 -6.27 -4.60
C ARG A 249 -2.47 -7.20 -3.57
N ILE A 250 -1.27 -6.85 -3.09
CA ILE A 250 -0.44 -7.68 -2.21
C ILE A 250 -1.16 -8.13 -0.95
N GLY A 251 -1.83 -7.21 -0.26
CA GLY A 251 -2.49 -7.51 1.01
C GLY A 251 -3.65 -8.49 0.85
N ILE A 252 -4.40 -8.41 -0.26
CA ILE A 252 -5.51 -9.34 -0.51
C ILE A 252 -5.00 -10.66 -1.11
N SER A 253 -3.95 -10.65 -1.93
CA SER A 253 -3.33 -11.87 -2.44
C SER A 253 -2.74 -12.73 -1.31
N TYR A 254 -2.10 -12.09 -0.33
CA TYR A 254 -1.57 -12.77 0.86
C TYR A 254 -2.65 -13.56 1.61
N THR A 255 -3.86 -12.98 1.71
CA THR A 255 -5.01 -13.59 2.39
C THR A 255 -5.89 -14.45 1.48
N GLY A 256 -5.44 -14.79 0.26
CA GLY A 256 -6.20 -15.65 -0.66
C GLY A 256 -7.42 -14.98 -1.28
N VAL A 257 -7.38 -13.66 -1.44
CA VAL A 257 -8.46 -12.87 -2.05
C VAL A 257 -7.96 -12.29 -3.37
N PHE A 258 -8.68 -12.60 -4.45
CA PHE A 258 -8.44 -12.07 -5.78
C PHE A 258 -9.55 -11.10 -6.17
N GLU A 259 -9.20 -9.87 -6.51
CA GLU A 259 -10.15 -8.91 -7.11
C GLU A 259 -10.61 -9.43 -8.46
N SER A 260 -11.91 -9.70 -8.60
CA SER A 260 -12.48 -10.25 -9.82
C SER A 260 -12.69 -9.17 -10.88
N GLU A 261 -13.05 -9.61 -12.08
CA GLU A 261 -13.31 -8.79 -13.28
C GLU A 261 -14.54 -7.87 -13.18
N GLY A 262 -15.11 -7.69 -11.98
CA GLY A 262 -16.20 -6.73 -11.78
C GLY A 262 -17.59 -7.21 -12.19
N TYR A 263 -17.75 -8.41 -12.76
CA TYR A 263 -19.06 -8.90 -13.22
C TYR A 263 -19.96 -9.47 -12.11
N GLY A 264 -19.53 -9.41 -10.84
CA GLY A 264 -20.33 -9.88 -9.69
C GLY A 264 -20.72 -11.36 -9.74
N THR A 265 -19.90 -12.18 -10.38
CA THR A 265 -20.07 -13.64 -10.47
C THR A 265 -19.16 -14.40 -9.50
N PRO A 266 -19.54 -15.63 -9.07
CA PRO A 266 -20.76 -16.35 -9.40
C PRO A 266 -22.02 -15.70 -8.80
N TYR A 267 -23.15 -15.74 -9.52
CA TYR A 267 -24.40 -15.15 -9.05
C TYR A 267 -24.96 -15.90 -7.83
N GLU A 268 -25.52 -15.15 -6.88
CA GLU A 268 -26.18 -15.66 -5.69
C GLU A 268 -27.69 -15.41 -5.80
N LYS A 269 -28.49 -16.49 -5.83
CA LYS A 269 -29.97 -16.42 -5.91
C LYS A 269 -30.49 -15.52 -7.05
N GLY A 270 -29.81 -15.52 -8.20
CA GLY A 270 -30.17 -14.69 -9.36
C GLY A 270 -29.72 -13.23 -9.30
N GLY A 271 -29.03 -12.82 -8.22
CA GLY A 271 -28.37 -11.51 -8.10
C GLY A 271 -26.83 -11.63 -8.12
N LEU A 272 -26.15 -10.48 -8.13
CA LEU A 272 -24.68 -10.42 -8.00
C LEU A 272 -24.23 -11.06 -6.67
N THR A 273 -23.01 -11.59 -6.63
CA THR A 273 -22.41 -12.10 -5.40
C THR A 273 -22.38 -11.03 -4.31
N SER A 274 -22.54 -11.46 -3.06
CA SER A 274 -22.35 -10.62 -1.88
C SER A 274 -20.88 -10.30 -1.60
N LYS A 275 -19.93 -10.99 -2.27
CA LYS A 275 -18.48 -10.82 -2.10
C LYS A 275 -17.96 -9.55 -2.76
N GLN A 276 -17.98 -8.45 -2.01
CA GLN A 276 -17.56 -7.13 -2.46
C GLN A 276 -16.34 -6.59 -1.71
N LEU A 277 -15.57 -5.77 -2.41
CA LEU A 277 -14.47 -4.96 -1.92
C LEU A 277 -14.85 -3.47 -2.06
N PRO A 278 -14.22 -2.57 -1.29
CA PRO A 278 -14.46 -1.13 -1.37
C PRO A 278 -14.31 -0.58 -2.80
N GLY A 279 -15.25 0.29 -3.17
CA GLY A 279 -15.33 0.91 -4.50
C GLY A 279 -16.08 0.05 -5.53
N SER A 280 -17.13 -0.66 -5.10
CA SER A 280 -17.98 -1.49 -5.97
C SER A 280 -17.22 -2.55 -6.76
N ARG A 281 -16.15 -3.08 -6.15
CA ARG A 281 -15.34 -4.17 -6.73
C ARG A 281 -15.83 -5.50 -6.19
N PHE A 282 -15.67 -6.57 -6.95
CA PHE A 282 -15.99 -7.92 -6.51
C PHE A 282 -14.72 -8.74 -6.28
N TYR A 283 -14.82 -9.84 -5.55
CA TYR A 283 -13.69 -10.73 -5.33
C TYR A 283 -14.05 -12.21 -5.36
N LEU A 284 -13.02 -13.02 -5.62
CA LEU A 284 -13.03 -14.47 -5.49
C LEU A 284 -12.06 -14.88 -4.37
N GLU A 285 -12.36 -15.99 -3.71
CA GLU A 285 -11.43 -16.65 -2.81
C GLU A 285 -10.60 -17.67 -3.59
N VAL A 286 -9.30 -17.63 -3.37
CA VAL A 286 -8.28 -18.45 -4.03
C VAL A 286 -7.28 -18.93 -2.96
N ALA A 287 -6.23 -19.64 -3.39
CA ALA A 287 -5.20 -20.10 -2.46
C ALA A 287 -4.43 -18.91 -1.85
N GLU A 288 -4.54 -18.74 -0.54
CA GLU A 288 -3.72 -17.81 0.25
C GLU A 288 -2.24 -18.21 0.30
N ASP A 289 -1.38 -17.30 0.75
CA ASP A 289 0.03 -17.59 0.99
C ASP A 289 0.19 -18.60 2.13
N VAL A 290 1.12 -19.55 1.98
CA VAL A 290 1.41 -20.57 2.98
C VAL A 290 1.83 -19.98 4.34
N HIS A 291 2.44 -18.80 4.36
CA HIS A 291 2.80 -18.09 5.58
C HIS A 291 1.56 -17.53 6.28
N HIS A 292 0.64 -16.92 5.54
CA HIS A 292 -0.64 -16.44 6.07
C HIS A 292 -1.45 -17.61 6.64
N LYS A 293 -1.57 -18.70 5.87
CA LYS A 293 -2.24 -19.94 6.29
C LYS A 293 -1.71 -20.52 7.59
N LYS A 294 -0.42 -20.34 7.87
CA LYS A 294 0.21 -20.79 9.11
C LYS A 294 -0.03 -19.85 10.29
N GLY A 295 -0.53 -18.64 10.05
CA GLY A 295 -0.84 -17.62 11.05
C GLY A 295 0.22 -16.52 11.17
N LEU A 296 1.04 -16.31 10.13
CA LEU A 296 2.00 -15.21 10.10
C LEU A 296 1.36 -13.92 9.57
N ALA A 297 1.66 -12.81 10.25
CA ALA A 297 1.23 -11.47 9.89
C ALA A 297 2.28 -10.75 9.03
N CYS A 298 1.91 -9.62 8.41
CA CYS A 298 2.82 -8.78 7.62
C CYS A 298 4.09 -8.43 8.41
N ILE A 299 3.92 -8.07 9.69
CA ILE A 299 5.02 -7.64 10.56
C ILE A 299 5.92 -8.80 11.01
N ASP A 300 5.52 -10.06 10.80
CA ASP A 300 6.39 -11.21 11.13
C ASP A 300 7.60 -11.26 10.19
N CYS A 301 7.42 -10.81 8.95
CA CYS A 301 8.47 -10.65 7.95
C CYS A 301 8.99 -9.20 7.93
N HIS A 302 8.10 -8.23 7.68
CA HIS A 302 8.47 -6.82 7.49
C HIS A 302 8.96 -6.18 8.79
N THR A 303 10.15 -5.59 8.75
CA THR A 303 10.81 -5.05 9.94
C THR A 303 10.35 -3.63 10.25
N ARG A 304 10.62 -3.18 11.48
CA ARG A 304 10.33 -1.81 11.90
C ARG A 304 11.09 -0.77 11.06
N ASN A 305 12.39 -0.96 10.85
CA ASN A 305 13.23 0.01 10.14
C ASN A 305 12.95 0.00 8.63
N GLU A 306 12.39 -1.09 8.10
CA GLU A 306 11.88 -1.11 6.74
C GLU A 306 10.57 -0.34 6.61
N ILE A 307 9.58 -0.62 7.46
CA ILE A 307 8.24 -0.02 7.38
C ILE A 307 8.28 1.46 7.78
N MET A 308 8.82 1.77 8.96
CA MET A 308 8.88 3.13 9.48
C MET A 308 10.02 3.95 8.89
N GLY A 309 10.92 3.33 8.13
CA GLY A 309 12.16 3.94 7.64
C GLY A 309 13.32 3.84 8.64
N ASP A 310 14.53 3.92 8.12
CA ASP A 310 15.79 3.94 8.86
C ASP A 310 16.39 5.37 8.97
N GLY A 311 15.71 6.35 8.39
CA GLY A 311 16.12 7.76 8.33
C GLY A 311 16.66 8.18 6.98
N VAL A 312 17.01 7.23 6.11
CA VAL A 312 17.42 7.50 4.73
C VAL A 312 16.18 7.73 3.87
N SER A 313 16.23 8.74 3.00
CA SER A 313 15.18 8.96 2.00
C SER A 313 15.54 8.27 0.69
N TYR A 314 14.97 7.09 0.49
CA TYR A 314 15.15 6.29 -0.72
C TYR A 314 14.32 6.82 -1.89
N ALA A 315 14.81 6.59 -3.11
CA ALA A 315 14.06 6.88 -4.33
C ALA A 315 13.19 5.68 -4.75
N HIS A 316 13.67 4.47 -4.46
CA HIS A 316 13.06 3.23 -4.92
C HIS A 316 12.86 2.21 -3.79
N TYR A 317 11.83 1.38 -3.92
CA TYR A 317 11.43 0.46 -2.84
C TYR A 317 12.47 -0.64 -2.61
N GLU A 318 13.17 -1.10 -3.65
CA GLU A 318 14.22 -2.10 -3.57
C GLU A 318 15.43 -1.65 -2.73
N GLU A 319 15.59 -0.35 -2.49
CA GLU A 319 16.63 0.21 -1.63
C GLU A 319 16.21 0.26 -0.15
N GLN A 320 14.90 0.44 0.09
CA GLN A 320 14.33 0.49 1.44
C GLN A 320 14.06 -0.93 1.98
N VAL A 321 13.54 -1.83 1.15
CA VAL A 321 13.17 -3.21 1.50
C VAL A 321 14.39 -4.04 1.85
N GLU A 322 14.38 -4.64 3.03
CA GLU A 322 15.44 -5.50 3.56
C GLU A 322 15.00 -6.94 3.81
N ILE A 323 13.70 -7.25 3.75
CA ILE A 323 13.24 -8.64 3.88
C ILE A 323 13.65 -9.53 2.71
N SER A 324 13.74 -10.83 2.96
CA SER A 324 14.01 -11.86 1.94
C SER A 324 13.56 -13.22 2.41
N CYS A 325 13.37 -14.16 1.48
CA CYS A 325 13.10 -15.56 1.80
C CYS A 325 14.24 -16.17 2.63
N THR A 326 15.48 -15.83 2.31
CA THR A 326 16.72 -16.31 2.97
C THR A 326 16.87 -15.83 4.41
N MET A 327 16.11 -14.82 4.83
CA MET A 327 16.03 -14.40 6.24
C MET A 327 15.53 -15.54 7.14
N CYS A 328 14.65 -16.41 6.62
CA CYS A 328 14.10 -17.57 7.32
C CYS A 328 14.57 -18.90 6.71
N HIS A 329 14.73 -18.94 5.38
CA HIS A 329 15.03 -20.13 4.60
C HIS A 329 16.48 -20.12 4.12
N SER A 330 17.43 -20.24 5.04
CA SER A 330 18.86 -20.34 4.72
C SER A 330 19.58 -21.19 5.77
N ALA A 331 20.84 -21.53 5.53
CA ALA A 331 21.63 -22.28 6.50
C ALA A 331 21.79 -21.53 7.85
N ASN A 332 21.85 -20.19 7.80
CA ASN A 332 21.96 -19.32 8.97
C ASN A 332 20.89 -18.21 8.91
N PRO A 333 19.63 -18.52 9.26
CA PRO A 333 18.53 -17.57 9.33
C PRO A 333 18.79 -16.44 10.35
N GLY A 334 17.97 -15.39 10.27
CA GLY A 334 17.92 -14.33 11.28
C GLY A 334 18.49 -12.98 10.86
N LEU A 335 18.98 -12.84 9.63
CA LEU A 335 19.51 -11.57 9.11
C LEU A 335 18.70 -11.06 7.92
N THR A 336 18.46 -9.74 7.89
CA THR A 336 17.89 -9.04 6.73
C THR A 336 18.93 -8.92 5.60
N ARG A 337 18.51 -8.50 4.39
CA ARG A 337 19.41 -8.18 3.27
C ARG A 337 20.44 -7.11 3.63
N LYS A 338 20.14 -6.24 4.60
CA LYS A 338 21.05 -5.21 5.13
C LYS A 338 21.91 -5.74 6.30
N GLY A 339 21.92 -7.05 6.56
CA GLY A 339 22.70 -7.68 7.62
C GLY A 339 22.22 -7.34 9.03
N LYS A 340 20.95 -6.92 9.19
CA LYS A 340 20.40 -6.59 10.51
C LYS A 340 19.75 -7.83 11.14
N PRO A 341 19.95 -8.08 12.44
CA PRO A 341 19.29 -9.18 13.12
C PRO A 341 17.79 -8.92 13.24
N VAL A 342 16.98 -9.95 12.99
CA VAL A 342 15.55 -9.93 13.31
C VAL A 342 15.30 -10.50 14.71
N ASN A 343 14.36 -9.92 15.43
CA ASN A 343 14.15 -10.19 16.84
C ASN A 343 13.16 -11.34 17.12
N ASN A 344 12.65 -12.00 16.09
CA ASN A 344 11.64 -13.04 16.20
C ASN A 344 12.10 -14.40 15.64
N ILE A 345 13.40 -14.55 15.32
CA ILE A 345 14.01 -15.81 14.88
C ILE A 345 15.10 -16.19 15.87
N ALA A 346 15.08 -17.42 16.36
CA ALA A 346 16.08 -17.94 17.28
C ALA A 346 16.19 -19.46 17.17
N ILE A 347 17.30 -20.01 17.67
CA ILE A 347 17.42 -21.46 17.89
C ILE A 347 16.73 -21.79 19.21
N LYS A 348 15.76 -22.69 19.17
CA LYS A 348 15.10 -23.26 20.34
C LYS A 348 15.01 -24.77 20.13
N GLU A 349 15.30 -25.55 21.17
CA GLU A 349 15.27 -27.03 21.11
C GLU A 349 16.14 -27.61 19.96
N GLY A 350 17.27 -26.95 19.66
CA GLY A 350 18.18 -27.39 18.60
C GLY A 350 17.72 -27.10 17.16
N GLN A 351 16.59 -26.41 16.95
CA GLN A 351 16.11 -26.03 15.62
C GLN A 351 15.87 -24.52 15.52
N TRP A 352 16.08 -23.97 14.33
CA TRP A 352 15.66 -22.60 14.01
C TRP A 352 14.13 -22.47 14.04
N GLN A 353 13.63 -21.49 14.79
CA GLN A 353 12.21 -21.23 14.94
C GLN A 353 11.93 -19.73 14.80
N LEU A 354 10.78 -19.40 14.20
CA LEU A 354 10.21 -18.06 14.18
C LEU A 354 9.05 -17.99 15.16
N THR A 355 8.98 -16.92 15.96
CA THR A 355 7.84 -16.64 16.84
C THR A 355 7.01 -15.50 16.24
N SER A 356 5.71 -15.71 16.01
CA SER A 356 4.84 -14.65 15.51
C SER A 356 4.77 -13.50 16.51
N LYS A 357 4.95 -12.27 16.03
CA LYS A 357 4.93 -11.02 16.81
C LYS A 357 3.53 -10.67 17.28
N ILE A 358 2.48 -11.20 16.61
CA ILE A 358 1.09 -11.00 17.02
C ILE A 358 0.62 -12.16 17.89
N SER A 359 0.60 -13.38 17.33
CA SER A 359 -0.03 -14.54 17.98
C SER A 359 0.86 -15.26 18.98
N GLU A 360 2.16 -14.95 19.02
CA GLU A 360 3.18 -15.63 19.83
C GLU A 360 3.35 -17.12 19.51
N LYS A 361 2.66 -17.60 18.47
CA LYS A 361 2.79 -18.95 17.93
C LYS A 361 4.21 -19.16 17.42
N VAL A 362 4.75 -20.34 17.73
CA VAL A 362 6.09 -20.75 17.33
C VAL A 362 6.02 -21.60 16.07
N HIS A 363 6.89 -21.29 15.11
CA HIS A 363 6.96 -21.91 13.79
C HIS A 363 8.37 -22.46 13.54
N PRO A 364 8.52 -23.79 13.45
CA PRO A 364 9.79 -24.38 13.02
C PRO A 364 10.13 -23.95 11.59
N LEU A 365 11.33 -23.42 11.38
CA LEU A 365 11.78 -22.98 10.06
C LEU A 365 12.14 -24.21 9.20
N GLN A 366 11.78 -24.12 7.92
CA GLN A 366 12.08 -25.13 6.91
C GLN A 366 13.30 -24.69 6.12
N LEU A 367 14.38 -25.47 6.16
CA LEU A 367 15.59 -25.12 5.43
C LEU A 367 15.46 -25.48 3.94
N PRO A 368 16.22 -24.82 3.04
CA PRO A 368 16.21 -25.14 1.62
C PRO A 368 16.52 -26.61 1.35
N LYS A 369 15.74 -27.23 0.45
CA LYS A 369 15.88 -28.65 0.09
C LYS A 369 17.11 -28.87 -0.80
N GLN A 370 18.06 -29.68 -0.32
CA GLN A 370 19.25 -30.08 -1.07
C GLN A 370 18.90 -30.85 -2.35
N GLY A 371 19.66 -30.64 -3.41
CA GLY A 371 19.42 -31.15 -4.77
C GLY A 371 18.33 -30.44 -5.56
N VAL A 372 17.55 -29.54 -4.93
CA VAL A 372 16.44 -28.81 -5.57
C VAL A 372 16.65 -27.30 -5.48
N CYS A 373 16.84 -26.78 -4.27
CA CYS A 373 17.04 -25.34 -4.05
C CYS A 373 18.45 -24.86 -4.42
N ASP A 374 19.41 -25.77 -4.52
CA ASP A 374 20.79 -25.55 -4.95
C ASP A 374 21.06 -26.11 -6.36
N PHE A 375 20.00 -26.45 -7.11
CA PHE A 375 20.10 -27.00 -8.45
C PHE A 375 20.84 -26.02 -9.38
N ASN A 376 21.93 -26.50 -10.00
CA ASN A 376 22.88 -25.65 -10.73
C ASN A 376 22.22 -24.85 -11.87
N GLY A 377 21.26 -25.44 -12.59
CA GLY A 377 20.55 -24.79 -13.68
C GLY A 377 19.62 -23.66 -13.24
N HIS A 378 19.23 -23.60 -11.97
CA HIS A 378 18.26 -22.64 -11.43
C HIS A 378 18.86 -21.65 -10.43
N LYS A 379 20.20 -21.53 -10.36
CA LYS A 379 20.87 -20.59 -9.45
C LYS A 379 20.42 -19.13 -9.59
N ARG A 380 19.92 -18.74 -10.76
CA ARG A 380 19.39 -17.39 -11.03
C ARG A 380 17.91 -17.23 -10.68
N VAL A 381 17.17 -18.32 -10.45
CA VAL A 381 15.72 -18.27 -10.21
C VAL A 381 15.46 -17.86 -8.77
N THR A 382 14.73 -16.77 -8.57
CA THR A 382 14.37 -16.32 -7.22
C THR A 382 13.36 -17.26 -6.56
N CYS A 383 13.35 -17.30 -5.23
CA CYS A 383 12.49 -18.21 -4.47
C CYS A 383 11.01 -18.01 -4.82
N GLU A 384 10.54 -16.75 -4.89
CA GLU A 384 9.17 -16.43 -5.24
C GLU A 384 8.82 -16.83 -6.68
N SER A 385 9.78 -16.77 -7.62
CA SER A 385 9.59 -17.24 -9.00
C SER A 385 9.32 -18.74 -9.09
N CYS A 386 9.89 -19.51 -8.15
CA CYS A 386 9.65 -20.94 -8.03
C CYS A 386 8.42 -21.26 -7.16
N HIS A 387 8.14 -20.51 -6.11
CA HIS A 387 7.13 -20.86 -5.11
C HIS A 387 5.78 -20.15 -5.26
N SER A 388 5.64 -19.15 -6.13
CA SER A 388 4.36 -18.47 -6.35
C SER A 388 3.61 -19.12 -7.51
N THR A 389 2.43 -19.69 -7.26
CA THR A 389 1.67 -20.42 -8.28
C THR A 389 0.69 -19.55 -9.06
N TRP A 390 0.39 -18.36 -8.55
CA TRP A 390 -0.50 -17.40 -9.20
C TRP A 390 -0.11 -15.97 -8.84
N VAL A 391 -0.49 -15.00 -9.68
CA VAL A 391 -0.29 -13.58 -9.43
C VAL A 391 -1.46 -12.77 -10.01
N PRO A 392 -1.97 -11.74 -9.31
CA PRO A 392 -2.96 -10.83 -9.89
C PRO A 392 -2.32 -9.99 -11.00
N GLN A 393 -2.95 -9.96 -12.17
CA GLN A 393 -2.46 -9.24 -13.35
C GLN A 393 -3.57 -8.38 -13.92
N CYS A 394 -3.38 -7.06 -13.91
CA CYS A 394 -4.33 -6.07 -14.42
C CYS A 394 -3.82 -5.58 -15.78
N TYR A 395 -4.49 -5.99 -16.86
CA TYR A 395 -4.08 -5.72 -18.23
C TYR A 395 -4.81 -4.52 -18.82
N GLY A 396 -4.07 -3.65 -19.52
CA GLY A 396 -4.56 -2.46 -20.22
C GLY A 396 -5.34 -1.50 -19.32
N CYS A 397 -4.66 -0.55 -18.66
CA CYS A 397 -5.27 0.53 -17.89
C CYS A 397 -5.73 1.65 -18.84
N HIS A 398 -7.04 1.89 -18.92
CA HIS A 398 -7.60 2.97 -19.75
C HIS A 398 -7.83 4.19 -18.86
N ALA A 399 -7.00 5.21 -19.02
CA ALA A 399 -7.10 6.45 -18.25
C ALA A 399 -7.62 7.58 -19.15
N LYS A 400 -8.83 8.05 -18.89
CA LYS A 400 -9.43 9.16 -19.62
C LYS A 400 -9.43 10.41 -18.75
N ARG A 401 -8.92 11.52 -19.29
CA ARG A 401 -9.04 12.85 -18.67
C ARG A 401 -10.03 13.72 -19.46
N ASP A 402 -11.10 14.16 -18.81
CA ASP A 402 -12.10 15.06 -19.37
C ASP A 402 -11.94 16.47 -18.79
N ALA A 403 -11.46 17.41 -19.61
CA ALA A 403 -11.23 18.80 -19.21
C ALA A 403 -12.52 19.58 -18.93
N GLY A 404 -13.67 19.15 -19.46
CA GLY A 404 -14.97 19.81 -19.25
C GLY A 404 -15.59 19.55 -17.88
N GLN A 405 -15.00 18.68 -17.06
CA GLN A 405 -15.52 18.29 -15.76
C GLN A 405 -14.51 18.57 -14.63
N THR A 406 -14.96 18.48 -13.38
CA THR A 406 -14.09 18.58 -12.19
C THR A 406 -13.94 17.23 -11.51
N HIS A 407 -12.86 17.09 -10.73
CA HIS A 407 -12.65 15.94 -9.86
C HIS A 407 -11.90 16.37 -8.60
N LEU A 408 -12.31 15.77 -7.47
CA LEU A 408 -11.70 15.96 -6.17
C LEU A 408 -10.19 15.67 -6.20
N ASP A 409 -9.46 16.72 -5.93
CA ASP A 409 -8.05 16.64 -5.60
C ASP A 409 -7.87 16.11 -4.17
N LYS A 410 -7.37 14.89 -4.01
CA LYS A 410 -7.30 14.21 -2.70
C LYS A 410 -6.18 14.71 -1.79
N LEU A 411 -5.27 15.57 -2.27
CA LEU A 411 -4.28 16.22 -1.41
C LEU A 411 -4.84 17.50 -0.79
N THR A 412 -5.56 18.30 -1.58
CA THR A 412 -6.05 19.62 -1.16
C THR A 412 -7.52 19.62 -0.74
N LEU A 413 -8.24 18.53 -1.03
CA LEU A 413 -9.67 18.34 -0.77
C LEU A 413 -10.55 19.37 -1.47
N LYS A 414 -10.13 19.80 -2.66
CA LYS A 414 -10.85 20.75 -3.51
C LYS A 414 -11.18 20.11 -4.85
N GLU A 415 -12.37 20.39 -5.36
CA GLU A 415 -12.70 20.09 -6.75
C GLU A 415 -11.80 20.91 -7.67
N THR A 416 -11.14 20.25 -8.64
CA THR A 416 -10.25 20.91 -9.61
C THR A 416 -10.58 20.44 -11.03
N PRO A 417 -10.33 21.26 -12.08
CA PRO A 417 -10.65 20.90 -13.46
C PRO A 417 -9.94 19.64 -13.95
N GLY A 418 -10.58 18.88 -14.83
CA GLY A 418 -10.11 17.60 -15.36
C GLY A 418 -10.63 16.42 -14.56
N MET A 419 -11.74 15.80 -14.97
CA MET A 419 -12.16 14.52 -14.40
C MET A 419 -11.29 13.39 -14.93
N TRP A 420 -10.92 12.48 -14.04
CA TRP A 420 -10.23 11.25 -14.43
C TRP A 420 -11.13 10.05 -14.21
N GLU A 421 -11.19 9.18 -15.21
CA GLU A 421 -11.85 7.89 -15.14
C GLU A 421 -10.82 6.79 -15.49
N GLU A 422 -10.80 5.74 -14.67
CA GLU A 422 -9.95 4.57 -14.88
C GLU A 422 -10.80 3.34 -15.22
N GLY A 423 -10.52 2.73 -16.36
CA GLY A 423 -10.96 1.40 -16.73
C GLY A 423 -9.78 0.43 -16.81
N ARG A 424 -10.09 -0.85 -16.95
CA ARG A 424 -9.11 -1.86 -17.35
C ARG A 424 -9.69 -2.71 -18.46
N SER A 425 -8.85 -3.31 -19.30
CA SER A 425 -9.31 -4.27 -20.31
C SER A 425 -9.76 -5.56 -19.64
N TYR A 426 -8.92 -6.12 -18.76
CA TYR A 426 -9.22 -7.33 -17.99
C TYR A 426 -8.23 -7.53 -16.81
N ILE A 427 -8.62 -8.29 -15.80
CA ILE A 427 -7.81 -8.79 -14.68
C ILE A 427 -7.85 -10.33 -14.57
N ARG A 428 -6.68 -10.93 -14.39
CA ARG A 428 -6.54 -12.39 -14.24
C ARG A 428 -5.72 -12.75 -13.01
N TYR A 429 -5.94 -13.94 -12.47
CA TYR A 429 -5.03 -14.61 -11.54
C TYR A 429 -4.45 -15.83 -12.23
N GLU A 430 -3.24 -15.72 -12.74
CA GLU A 430 -2.63 -16.75 -13.60
C GLU A 430 -1.19 -17.02 -13.21
N LYS A 431 -0.61 -18.04 -13.84
CA LYS A 431 0.80 -18.44 -13.72
C LYS A 431 1.71 -17.22 -13.87
N PRO A 432 2.64 -16.93 -12.95
CA PRO A 432 3.51 -15.77 -13.07
C PRO A 432 4.39 -15.79 -14.33
N MET A 433 4.47 -14.66 -15.03
CA MET A 433 5.46 -14.45 -16.10
C MET A 433 6.84 -14.21 -15.48
N LEU A 434 7.89 -14.68 -16.16
CA LEU A 434 9.27 -14.54 -15.73
C LEU A 434 10.04 -13.62 -16.67
N ALA A 435 10.98 -12.88 -16.09
CA ALA A 435 11.89 -12.01 -16.81
C ALA A 435 13.25 -11.97 -16.11
N VAL A 436 14.20 -11.22 -16.67
CA VAL A 436 15.52 -11.01 -16.08
C VAL A 436 15.60 -9.62 -15.47
N TRP A 437 15.92 -9.55 -14.18
CA TRP A 437 16.28 -8.30 -13.51
C TRP A 437 17.68 -8.43 -12.95
N LYS A 438 18.60 -7.57 -13.41
CA LYS A 438 20.04 -7.74 -13.16
C LYS A 438 20.46 -9.13 -13.65
N ASP A 439 20.92 -9.99 -12.74
CA ASP A 439 21.33 -11.36 -13.03
C ASP A 439 20.31 -12.41 -12.56
N GLU A 440 19.17 -12.00 -12.00
CA GLU A 440 18.16 -12.91 -11.45
C GLU A 440 16.95 -13.08 -12.40
N VAL A 441 16.32 -14.25 -12.33
CA VAL A 441 15.04 -14.55 -12.97
C VAL A 441 13.94 -14.30 -11.96
N VAL A 442 13.13 -13.29 -12.22
CA VAL A 442 12.10 -12.74 -11.32
C VAL A 442 10.72 -12.84 -11.93
N ILE A 443 9.69 -12.79 -11.09
CA ILE A 443 8.30 -12.63 -11.53
C ILE A 443 8.10 -11.20 -12.04
N VAL A 444 7.46 -11.09 -13.21
CA VAL A 444 6.93 -9.84 -13.73
C VAL A 444 5.43 -9.92 -13.98
N THR A 445 4.78 -8.76 -13.87
CA THR A 445 3.37 -8.56 -14.20
C THR A 445 3.22 -7.26 -14.98
N PRO A 446 2.06 -7.04 -15.63
CA PRO A 446 1.68 -5.68 -16.02
C PRO A 446 1.83 -4.73 -14.83
N GLY A 447 2.70 -3.74 -14.96
CA GLY A 447 2.94 -2.71 -13.94
C GLY A 447 2.03 -1.53 -14.18
N CYS A 448 2.33 -0.77 -15.24
CA CYS A 448 1.53 0.32 -15.78
C CYS A 448 1.41 0.10 -17.29
N GLN A 449 0.25 -0.35 -17.74
CA GLN A 449 -0.10 -0.49 -19.16
C GLN A 449 -1.10 0.60 -19.52
N ASP A 450 -0.63 1.84 -19.53
CA ASP A 450 -1.48 3.00 -19.60
C ASP A 450 -1.85 3.30 -21.05
N ILE A 451 -3.14 3.40 -21.31
CA ILE A 451 -3.75 3.93 -22.51
C ILE A 451 -4.42 5.23 -22.08
N VAL A 452 -3.73 6.35 -22.30
CA VAL A 452 -4.18 7.67 -21.85
C VAL A 452 -4.91 8.37 -22.99
N SER A 453 -6.13 8.83 -22.72
CA SER A 453 -6.95 9.62 -23.65
C SER A 453 -7.31 10.97 -23.03
N LEU A 454 -7.08 12.04 -23.79
CA LEU A 454 -7.35 13.42 -23.37
C LEU A 454 -8.55 13.97 -24.14
N VAL A 455 -9.53 14.48 -23.40
CA VAL A 455 -10.78 15.04 -23.90
C VAL A 455 -10.84 16.51 -23.52
N ASP A 456 -11.11 17.36 -24.51
CA ASP A 456 -11.24 18.81 -24.34
C ASP A 456 -12.57 19.21 -23.66
N GLU A 457 -12.74 20.50 -23.35
CA GLU A 457 -13.96 21.03 -22.71
C GLU A 457 -15.24 20.85 -23.55
N LYS A 458 -15.10 20.52 -24.85
CA LYS A 458 -16.22 20.29 -25.78
C LYS A 458 -16.54 18.81 -25.94
N GLY A 459 -15.86 17.92 -25.21
CA GLY A 459 -16.04 16.48 -25.28
C GLY A 459 -15.34 15.82 -26.47
N LYS A 460 -14.42 16.52 -27.16
CA LYS A 460 -13.66 15.98 -28.28
C LYS A 460 -12.33 15.43 -27.80
N VAL A 461 -11.94 14.24 -28.29
CA VAL A 461 -10.60 13.69 -28.07
C VAL A 461 -9.57 14.57 -28.78
N GLU A 462 -8.66 15.17 -28.01
CA GLU A 462 -7.61 16.07 -28.50
C GLU A 462 -6.23 15.41 -28.54
N GLY A 463 -6.04 14.32 -27.82
CA GLY A 463 -4.76 13.63 -27.73
C GLY A 463 -4.80 12.36 -26.91
N GLY A 464 -3.64 11.69 -26.85
CA GLY A 464 -3.47 10.48 -26.06
C GLY A 464 -2.12 9.84 -26.32
N PHE A 465 -1.73 8.91 -25.43
CA PHE A 465 -0.50 8.15 -25.57
C PHE A 465 -0.64 6.77 -24.92
N ASN A 466 0.22 5.85 -25.36
CA ASN A 466 0.33 4.51 -24.80
C ASN A 466 1.66 4.36 -24.08
N ARG A 467 1.62 3.80 -22.87
CA ARG A 467 2.82 3.48 -22.10
C ARG A 467 2.69 2.09 -21.48
N PHE A 468 3.36 1.13 -22.07
CA PHE A 468 3.27 -0.28 -21.68
C PHE A 468 4.52 -0.73 -20.94
N THR A 469 4.36 -1.05 -19.66
CA THR A 469 5.45 -1.43 -18.77
C THR A 469 5.12 -2.67 -17.96
N MET A 470 6.04 -3.64 -17.97
CA MET A 470 6.07 -4.78 -17.07
C MET A 470 6.90 -4.45 -15.84
N ALA A 471 6.44 -4.85 -14.66
CA ALA A 471 7.10 -4.59 -13.39
C ALA A 471 7.42 -5.89 -12.65
N ALA A 472 8.59 -5.93 -12.02
CA ALA A 472 8.94 -7.01 -11.11
C ALA A 472 8.12 -6.89 -9.81
N ILE A 473 7.64 -8.02 -9.29
CA ILE A 473 6.80 -8.04 -8.08
C ILE A 473 6.99 -9.33 -7.28
N ASN A 474 6.94 -9.23 -5.95
CA ASN A 474 6.66 -10.38 -5.11
C ASN A 474 5.14 -10.49 -4.90
N PRO A 475 4.48 -11.54 -5.42
CA PRO A 475 3.02 -11.60 -5.45
C PRO A 475 2.37 -11.91 -4.10
N HIS A 476 3.15 -12.34 -3.09
CA HIS A 476 2.63 -12.81 -1.80
C HIS A 476 1.61 -13.94 -1.95
N THR A 477 1.94 -14.92 -2.80
CA THR A 477 1.11 -16.10 -3.10
C THR A 477 1.92 -17.38 -2.97
N THR A 478 2.95 -17.36 -2.12
CA THR A 478 3.91 -18.44 -1.92
C THR A 478 3.19 -19.71 -1.48
N GLN A 479 3.50 -20.82 -2.15
CA GLN A 479 2.96 -22.14 -1.83
C GLN A 479 4.06 -23.07 -1.31
N SER A 480 3.64 -24.11 -0.58
CA SER A 480 4.55 -25.13 -0.05
C SER A 480 5.27 -25.93 -1.14
N LYS A 481 4.62 -26.10 -2.29
CA LYS A 481 5.18 -26.79 -3.47
C LYS A 481 5.60 -25.74 -4.51
N GLY A 482 6.81 -25.89 -5.04
CA GLY A 482 7.26 -25.11 -6.18
C GLY A 482 6.53 -25.46 -7.48
N ARG A 483 6.62 -24.56 -8.45
CA ARG A 483 6.09 -24.71 -9.82
C ARG A 483 6.72 -25.93 -10.50
N SER A 484 5.97 -26.53 -11.42
CA SER A 484 6.46 -27.68 -12.18
C SER A 484 7.45 -27.23 -13.27
N CYS A 485 8.33 -28.14 -13.70
CA CYS A 485 9.25 -27.88 -14.81
C CYS A 485 8.51 -27.43 -16.07
N ALA A 486 7.35 -28.05 -16.36
CA ALA A 486 6.51 -27.70 -17.51
C ALA A 486 5.99 -26.27 -17.44
N GLU A 487 5.62 -25.80 -16.26
CA GLU A 487 5.11 -24.44 -16.13
C GLU A 487 6.13 -23.39 -16.59
N CYS A 488 7.42 -23.60 -16.32
CA CYS A 488 8.47 -22.65 -16.71
C CYS A 488 9.04 -22.91 -18.10
N HIS A 489 9.14 -24.19 -18.52
CA HIS A 489 9.86 -24.57 -19.74
C HIS A 489 8.97 -24.81 -20.97
N THR A 490 7.64 -24.90 -20.82
CA THR A 490 6.72 -25.10 -21.95
C THR A 490 5.59 -24.08 -22.05
N SER A 491 5.43 -23.20 -21.05
CA SER A 491 4.43 -22.14 -21.13
C SER A 491 4.98 -20.90 -21.85
N THR A 492 4.36 -20.59 -22.99
CA THR A 492 4.60 -19.37 -23.78
C THR A 492 4.41 -18.09 -22.96
N LYS A 493 3.33 -18.05 -22.17
CA LYS A 493 3.02 -16.95 -21.26
C LYS A 493 4.09 -16.77 -20.19
N VAL A 494 4.58 -17.86 -19.57
CA VAL A 494 5.57 -17.77 -18.49
C VAL A 494 6.91 -17.24 -18.99
N VAL A 495 7.32 -17.58 -20.21
CA VAL A 495 8.56 -17.05 -20.83
C VAL A 495 8.39 -15.67 -21.47
N GLY A 496 7.22 -15.06 -21.36
CA GLY A 496 6.96 -13.67 -21.77
C GLY A 496 6.48 -13.48 -23.21
N LEU A 497 6.18 -14.55 -23.95
CA LEU A 497 5.61 -14.45 -25.30
C LEU A 497 4.13 -14.02 -25.27
N GLY A 498 3.45 -14.26 -24.14
CA GLY A 498 1.99 -14.16 -24.01
C GLY A 498 1.31 -15.51 -24.24
N GLU A 499 0.00 -15.55 -24.02
CA GLU A 499 -0.80 -16.72 -24.31
C GLU A 499 -0.88 -16.94 -25.82
N GLY A 500 -0.72 -18.19 -26.25
CA GLY A 500 -0.63 -18.51 -27.68
C GLY A 500 0.06 -19.83 -27.96
N THR A 501 0.29 -20.09 -29.24
CA THR A 501 0.88 -21.34 -29.72
C THR A 501 2.23 -21.10 -30.34
N VAL A 502 3.22 -21.87 -29.92
CA VAL A 502 4.52 -21.97 -30.58
C VAL A 502 4.50 -23.16 -31.52
N THR A 503 4.95 -22.93 -32.75
CA THR A 503 5.16 -23.98 -33.75
C THR A 503 6.60 -23.98 -34.20
N GLU A 504 7.15 -25.17 -34.38
CA GLU A 504 8.49 -25.39 -34.91
C GLU A 504 8.36 -26.08 -36.27
N GLN A 505 8.99 -25.50 -37.29
CA GLN A 505 9.07 -26.06 -38.65
C GLN A 505 10.48 -25.83 -39.18
N ASP A 506 11.16 -26.91 -39.59
CA ASP A 506 12.50 -26.88 -40.18
C ASP A 506 13.56 -26.11 -39.36
N GLY A 507 13.54 -26.26 -38.03
CA GLY A 507 14.43 -25.56 -37.11
C GLY A 507 13.99 -24.15 -36.74
N LYS A 508 12.93 -23.62 -37.37
CA LYS A 508 12.44 -22.26 -37.17
C LYS A 508 11.22 -22.25 -36.25
N TRP A 509 11.33 -21.48 -35.18
CA TRP A 509 10.27 -21.27 -34.21
C TRP A 509 9.43 -20.07 -34.61
N SER A 510 8.10 -20.24 -34.61
CA SER A 510 7.13 -19.17 -34.81
C SER A 510 6.13 -19.18 -33.66
N PHE A 511 5.60 -18.00 -33.33
CA PHE A 511 4.61 -17.83 -32.27
C PHE A 511 3.37 -17.14 -32.81
N SER A 512 2.20 -17.69 -32.48
CA SER A 512 0.89 -17.12 -32.80
C SER A 512 0.22 -16.66 -31.50
N PRO A 513 0.16 -15.34 -31.23
CA PRO A 513 -0.44 -14.81 -30.00
C PRO A 513 -1.97 -14.88 -30.03
N LEU A 514 -2.58 -15.11 -28.87
CA LEU A 514 -4.02 -14.98 -28.66
C LEU A 514 -4.45 -13.52 -28.51
N ASP A 515 -3.70 -12.74 -27.73
CA ASP A 515 -3.94 -11.30 -27.60
C ASP A 515 -3.21 -10.53 -28.72
N GLN A 516 -3.97 -9.72 -29.44
CA GLN A 516 -3.51 -8.92 -30.59
C GLN A 516 -3.38 -7.43 -30.26
N GLY A 517 -3.62 -7.04 -29.00
CA GLY A 517 -3.74 -5.65 -28.57
C GLY A 517 -5.04 -5.00 -29.03
N VAL A 518 -5.14 -3.69 -28.83
CA VAL A 518 -6.30 -2.87 -29.18
C VAL A 518 -5.89 -1.65 -30.00
N ASP A 519 -6.82 -1.13 -30.80
CA ASP A 519 -6.63 0.14 -31.48
C ASP A 519 -6.89 1.30 -30.51
N THR A 520 -5.96 2.25 -30.47
CA THR A 520 -6.05 3.45 -29.62
C THR A 520 -5.75 4.70 -30.45
N PHE A 521 -5.95 5.88 -29.85
CA PHE A 521 -5.56 7.14 -30.46
C PHE A 521 -4.06 7.19 -30.83
N ALA A 522 -3.19 6.58 -30.02
CA ALA A 522 -1.75 6.56 -30.23
C ALA A 522 -1.26 5.41 -31.14
N GLY A 523 -2.19 4.68 -31.76
CA GLY A 523 -1.92 3.52 -32.62
C GLY A 523 -2.28 2.19 -31.96
N LYS A 524 -2.03 1.09 -32.69
CA LYS A 524 -2.31 -0.26 -32.20
C LYS A 524 -1.33 -0.66 -31.10
N THR A 525 -1.85 -1.16 -29.97
CA THR A 525 -1.01 -1.68 -28.89
C THR A 525 -0.44 -3.05 -29.23
N VAL A 526 0.58 -3.48 -28.48
CA VAL A 526 0.95 -4.90 -28.43
C VAL A 526 -0.10 -5.70 -27.65
N GLY A 527 -0.07 -7.04 -27.77
CA GLY A 527 -0.83 -7.91 -26.87
C GLY A 527 -0.43 -7.65 -25.42
N PHE A 528 -1.41 -7.52 -24.53
CA PHE A 528 -1.17 -7.04 -23.17
C PHE A 528 -0.35 -8.02 -22.34
N ASP A 529 -0.41 -9.31 -22.63
CA ASP A 529 0.38 -10.35 -21.99
C ASP A 529 1.70 -10.69 -22.70
N ALA A 530 2.05 -9.96 -23.77
CA ALA A 530 3.27 -10.20 -24.53
C ALA A 530 4.38 -9.21 -24.14
N PHE A 531 5.46 -9.69 -23.52
CA PHE A 531 6.63 -8.88 -23.17
C PHE A 531 7.73 -8.94 -24.24
N VAL A 532 7.81 -10.05 -25.00
CA VAL A 532 8.87 -10.29 -25.97
C VAL A 532 8.38 -11.11 -27.16
N THR A 533 9.02 -10.94 -28.31
CA THR A 533 8.83 -11.81 -29.47
C THR A 533 9.64 -13.11 -29.35
N ILE A 534 9.34 -14.11 -30.19
CA ILE A 534 10.04 -15.41 -30.20
C ILE A 534 11.53 -15.30 -30.55
N ASP A 535 11.93 -14.27 -31.30
CA ASP A 535 13.31 -13.94 -31.62
C ASP A 535 14.03 -13.11 -30.53
N GLY A 536 13.30 -12.73 -29.46
CA GLY A 536 13.87 -12.04 -28.29
C GLY A 536 13.85 -10.52 -28.36
N LYS A 537 13.05 -9.91 -29.25
CA LYS A 537 12.87 -8.46 -29.31
C LYS A 537 11.86 -8.02 -28.25
N PRO A 538 12.23 -7.11 -27.33
CA PRO A 538 11.29 -6.58 -26.34
C PRO A 538 10.11 -5.86 -27.01
N LEU A 539 8.90 -6.10 -26.51
CA LEU A 539 7.65 -5.49 -26.97
C LEU A 539 7.13 -4.41 -26.01
N GLN A 540 7.48 -4.51 -24.73
CA GLN A 540 7.10 -3.55 -23.69
C GLN A 540 8.33 -3.10 -22.91
N HIS A 541 8.20 -2.04 -22.12
CA HIS A 541 9.27 -1.57 -21.24
C HIS A 541 9.33 -2.42 -19.97
N GLY A 542 10.51 -2.54 -19.37
CA GLY A 542 10.65 -2.93 -17.97
C GLY A 542 10.50 -1.74 -17.04
N SER A 543 10.08 -1.98 -15.81
CA SER A 543 9.93 -0.94 -14.79
C SER A 543 11.24 -0.31 -14.32
N ARG A 544 12.37 -0.93 -14.67
CA ARG A 544 13.73 -0.44 -14.49
C ARG A 544 14.50 -0.65 -15.78
N ALA A 545 15.58 0.12 -15.97
CA ALA A 545 16.43 0.01 -17.15
C ALA A 545 17.07 -1.38 -17.31
N ASP A 546 17.31 -2.07 -16.20
CA ASP A 546 17.91 -3.41 -16.12
C ASP A 546 16.87 -4.55 -15.96
N LEU A 547 15.57 -4.23 -15.99
CA LEU A 547 14.50 -5.23 -16.07
C LEU A 547 14.13 -5.45 -17.54
N ARG A 548 14.38 -6.66 -18.03
CA ARG A 548 14.17 -7.01 -19.45
C ARG A 548 13.53 -8.39 -19.60
N PRO A 549 12.83 -8.66 -20.71
CA PRO A 549 12.45 -10.03 -21.01
C PRO A 549 13.68 -10.90 -21.31
N PHE A 550 13.45 -12.21 -21.42
CA PHE A 550 14.45 -13.12 -21.96
C PHE A 550 14.84 -12.72 -23.39
N ASN A 551 16.13 -12.81 -23.71
CA ASN A 551 16.59 -12.65 -25.09
C ASN A 551 16.37 -13.94 -25.90
N GLY A 552 16.63 -13.90 -27.22
CA GLY A 552 16.37 -15.03 -28.11
C GLY A 552 17.15 -16.30 -27.76
N ASP A 553 18.39 -16.18 -27.26
CA ASP A 553 19.20 -17.32 -26.83
C ASP A 553 18.67 -17.94 -25.54
N GLU A 554 18.30 -17.11 -24.57
CA GLU A 554 17.68 -17.54 -23.32
C GLU A 554 16.35 -18.27 -23.61
N LEU A 555 15.48 -17.70 -24.45
CA LEU A 555 14.22 -18.32 -24.86
C LEU A 555 14.44 -19.69 -25.51
N ARG A 556 15.36 -19.79 -26.49
CA ARG A 556 15.70 -21.06 -27.14
C ARG A 556 16.17 -22.10 -26.13
N LYS A 557 17.06 -21.73 -25.21
CA LYS A 557 17.57 -22.65 -24.17
C LYS A 557 16.45 -23.12 -23.24
N ILE A 558 15.55 -22.22 -22.82
CA ILE A 558 14.43 -22.55 -21.93
C ILE A 558 13.46 -23.51 -22.62
N LEU A 559 13.00 -23.17 -23.84
CA LEU A 559 12.03 -23.96 -24.59
C LEU A 559 12.60 -25.31 -25.02
N ARG A 560 13.90 -25.37 -25.30
CA ARG A 560 14.59 -26.62 -25.62
C ARG A 560 14.59 -27.61 -24.45
N VAL A 561 14.73 -27.13 -23.20
CA VAL A 561 14.55 -28.00 -22.02
C VAL A 561 13.11 -28.53 -21.98
N GLY A 562 12.14 -27.73 -22.39
CA GLY A 562 10.73 -28.12 -22.54
C GLY A 562 10.49 -29.35 -23.42
N LEU A 563 11.40 -29.68 -24.34
CA LEU A 563 11.30 -30.90 -25.18
C LEU A 563 11.71 -32.17 -24.43
N CYS A 564 12.43 -32.05 -23.32
CA CYS A 564 12.93 -33.18 -22.53
C CYS A 564 12.03 -33.52 -21.34
N ILE A 565 11.25 -32.55 -20.84
CA ILE A 565 10.51 -32.69 -19.58
C ILE A 565 9.30 -33.62 -19.66
N GLU A 566 8.87 -34.05 -20.85
CA GLU A 566 7.86 -35.11 -20.98
C GLU A 566 8.38 -36.45 -20.43
N CYS A 567 9.68 -36.70 -20.56
CA CYS A 567 10.34 -37.90 -20.03
C CYS A 567 11.10 -37.64 -18.72
N HIS A 568 11.62 -36.41 -18.52
CA HIS A 568 12.50 -36.05 -17.40
C HIS A 568 11.85 -35.01 -16.48
N THR A 569 10.95 -35.47 -15.61
CA THR A 569 10.07 -34.59 -14.80
C THR A 569 10.63 -34.22 -13.42
N GLU A 570 11.74 -34.84 -12.98
CA GLU A 570 12.30 -34.67 -11.64
C GLU A 570 13.73 -34.10 -11.65
N TYR A 571 14.07 -33.32 -10.63
CA TYR A 571 15.42 -32.76 -10.45
C TYR A 571 16.52 -33.82 -10.28
N SER A 572 16.18 -34.98 -9.71
CA SER A 572 17.09 -36.11 -9.48
C SER A 572 17.40 -36.94 -10.72
N ASP A 573 16.72 -36.65 -11.84
CA ASP A 573 16.89 -37.41 -13.08
C ASP A 573 18.35 -37.35 -13.58
N PRO A 574 18.98 -38.49 -13.91
CA PRO A 574 20.35 -38.53 -14.43
C PRO A 574 20.60 -37.63 -15.64
N ALA A 575 19.58 -37.36 -16.47
CA ALA A 575 19.68 -36.47 -17.62
C ALA A 575 20.15 -35.06 -17.26
N TRP A 576 19.85 -34.60 -16.04
CA TRP A 576 20.19 -33.25 -15.59
C TRP A 576 21.56 -33.11 -14.96
N ARG A 577 22.23 -34.21 -14.61
CA ARG A 577 23.53 -34.18 -13.88
C ARG A 577 24.62 -33.45 -14.66
N ASN A 578 24.65 -33.65 -15.98
CA ASN A 578 25.65 -33.08 -16.88
C ASN A 578 25.02 -32.15 -17.95
N TYR A 579 23.74 -31.78 -17.78
CA TYR A 579 23.07 -30.93 -18.75
C TYR A 579 23.67 -29.52 -18.72
N ASN A 580 24.17 -29.09 -19.87
CA ASN A 580 24.81 -27.80 -20.06
C ASN A 580 24.56 -27.28 -21.48
N ALA A 581 25.12 -26.12 -21.81
CA ALA A 581 24.95 -25.51 -23.12
C ALA A 581 25.47 -26.36 -24.29
N GLU A 582 26.43 -27.27 -24.04
CA GLU A 582 27.08 -28.14 -25.03
C GLU A 582 26.34 -29.48 -25.21
N THR A 583 25.40 -29.80 -24.33
CA THR A 583 24.60 -31.02 -24.43
C THR A 583 23.89 -31.02 -25.78
N LYS A 584 23.94 -32.11 -26.55
CA LYS A 584 23.26 -32.22 -27.87
C LYS A 584 21.79 -32.60 -27.70
N CYS A 585 20.90 -31.98 -28.47
CA CYS A 585 19.47 -32.29 -28.40
C CYS A 585 19.19 -33.51 -29.27
N PRO A 586 18.65 -34.61 -28.71
CA PRO A 586 18.29 -35.77 -29.53
C PRO A 586 17.01 -35.53 -30.35
N VAL A 587 16.16 -34.59 -29.91
CA VAL A 587 14.88 -34.24 -30.54
C VAL A 587 15.06 -33.14 -31.60
N GLN A 588 15.87 -32.14 -31.30
CA GLN A 588 16.09 -30.99 -32.17
C GLN A 588 17.36 -31.17 -33.01
N LYS A 589 17.19 -31.49 -34.30
CA LYS A 589 18.29 -31.62 -35.26
C LYS A 589 18.70 -30.23 -35.76
N PHE A 590 19.56 -29.51 -35.05
CA PHE A 590 20.21 -28.32 -35.62
C PHE A 590 21.44 -28.72 -36.44
N GLU A 591 21.49 -28.27 -37.70
CA GLU A 591 22.75 -27.94 -38.35
C GLU A 591 23.27 -26.63 -37.71
N ASP A 592 24.44 -26.70 -37.07
CA ASP A 592 25.27 -25.54 -36.74
C ASP A 592 25.67 -24.83 -38.04
N LYS A 593 24.82 -23.95 -38.56
CA LYS A 593 25.29 -22.89 -39.45
C LYS A 593 25.72 -21.75 -38.56
N GLY A 594 27.00 -21.81 -38.16
CA GLY A 594 27.66 -20.79 -37.36
C GLY A 594 27.29 -19.40 -37.85
N GLN A 595 26.71 -18.61 -36.95
CA GLN A 595 26.66 -17.17 -37.12
C GLN A 595 28.10 -16.67 -37.07
N LYS A 596 28.58 -16.21 -38.22
CA LYS A 596 29.72 -15.31 -38.33
C LYS A 596 29.33 -13.92 -37.84
#